data_AF-A0AA38RUD1-F1
#
_entry.id   AF-A0AA38RUD1-F1
#
_cell.length_a   1.000
_cell.length_b   1.000
_cell.length_c   1.000
_cell.angle_alpha   90.00
_cell.angle_beta   90.00
_cell.angle_gamma   90.00
#
_symmetry.space_group_name_H-M   'P 1'
#
loop_
_entity.id
_entity.type
_entity.pdbx_description
1 polymer ?
#
loop_
_entity_poly.entity_id
_entity_poly.type
_entity_poly.pdbx_seq_one_letter_code
_entity_poly.pdbx_strand_id
1 'polypeptide(L)'
;MAEQPHHASRENHHAENVERTLKELQKRVAEQEELLNQLRNAPFHPPKEEKEAVKASLEVMKTAYEDVAKSEPFLPFRESILPAVLALRNTHRITAESRAYMASQKESLEQTKRRLETEQANLNDQKALNKSLEARLQSLRDGQETSRQVTPKQAAKEKTRELRQKISDYNKDTSKLIAGLNKFINGHLGAMLAAEELGGPVVGGMLDVDSDILAAGFTAKGKPSKRTGKADQDKRQRRLDNIWGADEDRADVGTGAQDEATVAGKELRELTEKLLNSAMEAAGESSAAYVRLPRESAAARFLVRAKVAEFHPRDATRLKLVDFGREIDT
;
A
#
# COMPACT_ATOMS: atom_id res chain seq x y z
N MET A 1 -54.66 -35.43 -35.71
CA MET A 1 -53.97 -36.63 -35.19
C MET A 1 -53.97 -37.71 -36.28
N ALA A 2 -52.98 -37.74 -37.18
CA ALA A 2 -52.84 -38.80 -38.21
C ALA A 2 -51.44 -38.90 -38.86
N GLU A 3 -50.35 -38.47 -38.21
CA GLU A 3 -49.01 -38.43 -38.85
C GLU A 3 -48.02 -39.52 -38.37
N GLN A 4 -48.42 -40.39 -37.44
CA GLN A 4 -47.50 -41.36 -36.80
C GLN A 4 -47.07 -42.60 -37.64
N PRO A 5 -47.81 -43.14 -38.64
CA PRO A 5 -47.38 -44.36 -39.32
C PRO A 5 -46.22 -44.15 -40.32
N HIS A 6 -46.06 -42.93 -40.84
CA HIS A 6 -45.01 -42.63 -41.83
C HIS A 6 -43.62 -42.46 -41.21
N HIS A 7 -43.54 -42.09 -39.93
CA HIS A 7 -42.25 -41.92 -39.24
C HIS A 7 -41.57 -43.27 -38.95
N ALA A 8 -42.32 -44.24 -38.44
CA ALA A 8 -41.80 -45.58 -38.13
C ALA A 8 -41.33 -46.32 -39.40
N SER A 9 -42.04 -46.20 -40.52
CA SER A 9 -41.62 -46.81 -41.80
C SER A 9 -40.35 -46.15 -42.36
N ARG A 10 -40.18 -44.84 -42.22
CA ARG A 10 -38.96 -44.12 -42.63
C ARG A 10 -37.75 -44.48 -41.77
N GLU A 11 -37.94 -44.63 -40.46
CA GLU A 11 -36.88 -45.05 -39.54
C GLU A 11 -36.43 -46.50 -39.82
N ASN A 12 -37.37 -47.40 -40.13
CA ASN A 12 -37.05 -48.78 -40.51
C ASN A 12 -36.28 -48.86 -41.84
N HIS A 13 -36.70 -48.12 -42.87
CA HIS A 13 -35.96 -48.06 -44.14
C HIS A 13 -34.58 -47.41 -43.99
N HIS A 14 -34.47 -46.41 -43.12
CA HIS A 14 -33.18 -45.81 -42.77
C HIS A 14 -32.25 -46.84 -42.12
N ALA A 15 -32.73 -47.62 -41.13
CA ALA A 15 -31.95 -48.65 -40.47
C ALA A 15 -31.47 -49.75 -41.45
N GLU A 16 -32.34 -50.22 -42.34
CA GLU A 16 -31.97 -51.20 -43.37
C GLU A 16 -30.87 -50.66 -44.31
N ASN A 17 -30.97 -49.39 -44.70
CA ASN A 17 -29.97 -48.76 -45.56
C ASN A 17 -28.64 -48.51 -44.80
N VAL A 18 -28.68 -48.26 -43.49
CA VAL A 18 -27.46 -48.19 -42.65
C VAL A 18 -26.77 -49.56 -42.62
N GLU A 19 -27.51 -50.63 -42.39
CA GLU A 19 -26.94 -51.98 -42.35
C GLU A 19 -26.34 -52.39 -43.70
N ARG A 20 -27.02 -52.07 -44.81
CA ARG A 20 -26.52 -52.35 -46.17
C ARG A 20 -25.23 -51.59 -46.47
N THR A 21 -25.19 -50.29 -46.18
CA THR A 21 -23.97 -49.48 -46.35
C THR A 21 -22.82 -49.97 -45.48
N LEU A 22 -23.08 -50.35 -44.22
CA LEU A 22 -22.06 -50.90 -43.35
C LEU A 22 -21.47 -52.21 -43.87
N LYS A 23 -22.32 -53.14 -44.31
CA LYS A 23 -21.88 -54.42 -44.88
C LYS A 23 -21.06 -54.23 -46.14
N GLU A 24 -21.46 -53.31 -47.03
CA GLU A 24 -20.70 -52.97 -48.23
C GLU A 24 -19.31 -52.42 -47.88
N LEU A 25 -19.23 -51.45 -46.97
CA LEU A 25 -17.98 -50.84 -46.55
C LEU A 25 -17.05 -51.86 -45.87
N GLN A 26 -17.59 -52.69 -44.96
CA GLN A 26 -16.81 -53.74 -44.30
C GLN A 26 -16.25 -54.74 -45.31
N LYS A 27 -17.06 -55.16 -46.29
CA LYS A 27 -16.60 -56.06 -47.35
C LYS A 27 -15.48 -55.42 -48.18
N ARG A 28 -15.62 -54.15 -48.55
CA ARG A 28 -14.60 -53.42 -49.32
C ARG A 28 -13.29 -53.22 -48.54
N VAL A 29 -13.39 -52.90 -47.25
CA VAL A 29 -12.21 -52.80 -46.38
C VAL A 29 -11.50 -54.15 -46.30
N ALA A 30 -12.24 -55.25 -46.11
CA ALA A 30 -11.67 -56.59 -46.09
C ALA A 30 -11.00 -56.96 -47.43
N GLU A 31 -11.65 -56.70 -48.58
CA GLU A 31 -11.07 -56.92 -49.91
C GLU A 31 -9.75 -56.14 -50.10
N GLN A 32 -9.71 -54.87 -49.66
CA GLN A 32 -8.51 -54.04 -49.76
C GLN A 32 -7.41 -54.49 -48.79
N GLU A 33 -7.75 -54.88 -47.58
CA GLU A 33 -6.81 -55.43 -46.60
C GLU A 33 -6.21 -56.76 -47.08
N GLU A 34 -7.01 -57.63 -47.70
CA GLU A 34 -6.54 -58.86 -48.32
C GLU A 34 -5.56 -58.58 -49.46
N LEU A 35 -5.88 -57.63 -50.35
CA LEU A 35 -4.97 -57.21 -51.43
C LEU A 35 -3.68 -56.60 -50.89
N LEU A 36 -3.76 -55.78 -49.84
CA LEU A 36 -2.57 -55.24 -49.16
C LEU A 36 -1.71 -56.35 -48.53
N ASN A 37 -2.34 -57.36 -47.94
CA ASN A 37 -1.64 -58.50 -47.36
C ASN A 37 -0.97 -59.35 -48.45
N GLN A 38 -1.62 -59.53 -49.60
CA GLN A 38 -1.01 -60.21 -50.77
C GLN A 38 0.21 -59.43 -51.29
N LEU A 39 0.12 -58.10 -51.38
CA LEU A 39 1.23 -57.24 -51.80
C LEU A 39 2.38 -57.25 -50.79
N ARG A 40 2.08 -57.27 -49.48
CA ARG A 40 3.11 -57.38 -48.42
C ARG A 40 3.84 -58.73 -48.44
N ASN A 41 3.14 -59.78 -48.84
CA ASN A 41 3.70 -61.14 -48.92
C ASN A 41 4.40 -61.42 -50.27
N ALA A 42 4.31 -60.50 -51.24
CA ALA A 42 5.02 -60.61 -52.50
C ALA A 42 6.54 -60.37 -52.29
N PRO A 43 7.42 -61.13 -52.96
CA PRO A 43 8.86 -61.01 -52.77
C PRO A 43 9.37 -59.63 -53.20
N PHE A 44 9.95 -58.88 -52.26
CA PHE A 44 10.62 -57.62 -52.51
C PHE A 44 12.04 -57.85 -53.03
N HIS A 45 12.37 -57.30 -54.20
CA HIS A 45 13.73 -57.32 -54.75
C HIS A 45 14.41 -55.96 -54.54
N PRO A 46 15.41 -55.85 -53.65
CA PRO A 46 16.10 -54.58 -53.44
C PRO A 46 16.95 -54.21 -54.67
N PRO A 47 16.92 -52.95 -55.12
CA PRO A 47 17.76 -52.46 -56.21
C PRO A 47 19.24 -52.39 -55.77
N LYS A 48 20.15 -52.68 -56.70
CA LYS A 48 21.59 -52.85 -56.43
C LYS A 48 22.39 -51.55 -56.27
N GLU A 49 21.82 -50.37 -56.59
CA GLU A 49 22.52 -49.08 -56.54
C GLU A 49 21.66 -47.95 -55.94
N GLU A 50 22.15 -47.29 -54.88
CA GLU A 50 21.36 -46.39 -54.02
C GLU A 50 20.88 -45.10 -54.71
N LYS A 51 21.64 -44.53 -55.65
CA LYS A 51 21.30 -43.23 -56.29
C LYS A 51 20.32 -43.36 -57.46
N GLU A 52 20.42 -44.46 -58.20
CA GLU A 52 19.49 -44.78 -59.29
C GLU A 52 18.19 -45.37 -58.74
N ALA A 53 18.26 -46.11 -57.62
CA ALA A 53 17.09 -46.60 -56.89
C ALA A 53 16.16 -45.48 -56.43
N VAL A 54 16.70 -44.35 -55.95
CA VAL A 54 15.87 -43.22 -55.48
C VAL A 54 15.11 -42.58 -56.64
N LYS A 55 15.76 -42.32 -57.78
CA LYS A 55 15.10 -41.75 -58.97
C LYS A 55 14.05 -42.70 -59.55
N ALA A 56 14.39 -43.99 -59.68
CA ALA A 56 13.45 -45.01 -60.14
C ALA A 56 12.24 -45.14 -59.20
N SER A 57 12.44 -45.05 -57.88
CA SER A 57 11.32 -45.09 -56.92
C SER A 57 10.39 -43.87 -57.03
N LEU A 58 10.93 -42.68 -57.31
CA LEU A 58 10.15 -41.46 -57.52
C LEU A 58 9.35 -41.51 -58.81
N GLU A 59 9.93 -42.06 -59.88
CA GLU A 59 9.23 -42.29 -61.15
C GLU A 59 8.09 -43.30 -60.99
N VAL A 60 8.34 -44.43 -60.32
CA VAL A 60 7.31 -45.43 -60.00
C VAL A 60 6.20 -44.85 -59.12
N MET A 61 6.55 -44.04 -58.11
CA MET A 61 5.54 -43.35 -57.29
C MET A 61 4.74 -42.36 -58.12
N LYS A 62 5.39 -41.59 -59.00
CA LYS A 62 4.71 -40.62 -59.87
C LYS A 62 3.72 -41.32 -60.80
N THR A 63 4.12 -42.40 -61.46
CA THR A 63 3.22 -43.17 -62.33
C THR A 63 2.08 -43.79 -61.52
N ALA A 64 2.35 -44.33 -60.33
CA ALA A 64 1.31 -44.86 -59.45
C ALA A 64 0.29 -43.79 -59.02
N TYR A 65 0.74 -42.57 -58.67
CA TYR A 65 -0.17 -41.47 -58.35
C TYR A 65 -0.97 -41.00 -59.56
N GLU A 66 -0.36 -40.94 -60.74
CA GLU A 66 -1.06 -40.62 -61.99
C GLU A 66 -2.12 -41.69 -62.34
N ASP A 67 -1.82 -42.96 -62.09
CA ASP A 67 -2.74 -44.07 -62.35
C ASP A 67 -3.88 -44.09 -61.33
N VAL A 68 -3.60 -43.82 -60.06
CA VAL A 68 -4.65 -43.66 -59.02
C VAL A 68 -5.54 -42.46 -59.33
N ALA A 69 -4.98 -41.34 -59.80
CA ALA A 69 -5.77 -40.17 -60.18
C ALA A 69 -6.66 -40.40 -61.42
N LYS A 70 -6.26 -41.31 -62.32
CA LYS A 70 -7.07 -41.74 -63.48
C LYS A 70 -8.09 -42.82 -63.14
N SER A 71 -7.90 -43.55 -62.05
CA SER A 71 -8.82 -44.60 -61.60
C SER A 71 -10.15 -44.01 -61.13
N GLU A 72 -11.26 -44.71 -61.40
CA GLU A 72 -12.57 -44.24 -60.98
C GLU A 72 -12.69 -44.26 -59.45
N PRO A 73 -13.07 -43.14 -58.81
CA PRO A 73 -13.26 -43.11 -57.38
C PRO A 73 -14.45 -43.98 -56.98
N PHE A 74 -14.36 -44.59 -55.79
CA PHE A 74 -15.47 -45.35 -55.25
C PHE A 74 -16.71 -44.45 -55.07
N LEU A 75 -17.78 -44.82 -55.76
CA LEU A 75 -19.10 -44.20 -55.65
C LEU A 75 -20.02 -45.18 -54.94
N PRO A 76 -20.62 -44.80 -53.79
CA PRO A 76 -21.56 -45.66 -53.09
C PRO A 76 -22.86 -45.81 -53.90
N PHE A 77 -23.65 -46.84 -53.60
CA PHE A 77 -24.96 -47.02 -54.26
C PHE A 77 -25.91 -45.84 -54.00
N ARG A 78 -26.90 -45.64 -54.89
CA ARG A 78 -27.76 -44.45 -54.92
C ARG A 78 -28.54 -44.17 -53.63
N GLU A 79 -28.90 -45.21 -52.88
CA GLU A 79 -29.62 -45.09 -51.61
C GLU A 79 -28.69 -45.13 -50.39
N SER A 80 -27.38 -44.99 -50.60
CA SER A 80 -26.41 -44.96 -49.53
C SER A 80 -26.55 -43.70 -48.69
N ILE A 81 -26.52 -43.90 -47.36
CA ILE A 81 -26.61 -42.83 -46.36
C ILE A 81 -25.22 -42.22 -46.10
N LEU A 82 -24.14 -42.82 -46.64
CA LEU A 82 -22.77 -42.38 -46.39
C LEU A 82 -22.52 -40.90 -46.73
N PRO A 83 -22.96 -40.36 -47.89
CA PRO A 83 -22.82 -38.92 -48.17
C PRO A 83 -23.54 -38.04 -47.14
N ALA A 84 -24.72 -38.46 -46.67
CA ALA A 84 -25.50 -37.72 -45.68
C ALA A 84 -24.84 -37.77 -44.28
N VAL A 85 -24.33 -38.92 -43.85
CA VAL A 85 -23.60 -39.05 -42.58
C VAL A 85 -22.29 -38.26 -42.61
N LEU A 86 -21.57 -38.28 -43.73
CA LEU A 86 -20.35 -37.48 -43.90
C LEU A 86 -20.66 -35.99 -43.89
N ALA A 87 -21.71 -35.55 -44.58
CA ALA A 87 -22.16 -34.16 -44.54
C ALA A 87 -22.53 -33.75 -43.10
N LEU A 88 -23.27 -34.59 -42.38
CA LEU A 88 -23.66 -34.34 -40.99
C LEU A 88 -22.44 -34.28 -40.06
N ARG A 89 -21.51 -35.22 -40.17
CA ARG A 89 -20.26 -35.23 -39.38
C ARG A 89 -19.42 -34.00 -39.69
N ASN A 90 -19.27 -33.64 -40.96
CA ASN A 90 -18.46 -32.49 -41.37
C ASN A 90 -19.08 -31.17 -40.91
N THR A 91 -20.39 -31.00 -41.06
CA THR A 91 -21.10 -29.83 -40.55
C THR A 91 -21.03 -29.75 -39.02
N HIS A 92 -21.20 -30.86 -38.31
CA HIS A 92 -21.01 -30.90 -36.85
C HIS A 92 -19.57 -30.53 -36.45
N ARG A 93 -18.57 -31.06 -37.15
CA ARG A 93 -17.16 -30.74 -36.92
C ARG A 93 -16.87 -29.26 -37.18
N ILE A 94 -17.28 -28.73 -38.33
CA ILE A 94 -17.06 -27.33 -38.71
C ILE A 94 -17.78 -26.39 -37.74
N THR A 95 -19.00 -26.72 -37.31
CA THR A 95 -19.72 -25.89 -36.32
C THR A 95 -19.05 -25.91 -34.94
N ALA A 96 -18.54 -27.07 -34.50
CA ALA A 96 -17.76 -27.17 -33.27
C ALA A 96 -16.44 -26.39 -33.35
N GLU A 97 -15.68 -26.56 -34.43
CA GLU A 97 -14.42 -25.84 -34.69
C GLU A 97 -14.66 -24.31 -34.78
N SER A 98 -15.70 -23.88 -35.50
CA SER A 98 -16.09 -22.47 -35.61
C SER A 98 -16.48 -21.86 -34.26
N ARG A 99 -17.23 -22.60 -33.42
CA ARG A 99 -17.56 -22.15 -32.07
C ARG A 99 -16.31 -21.99 -31.20
N ALA A 100 -15.39 -22.94 -31.25
CA ALA A 100 -14.12 -22.84 -30.53
C ALA A 100 -13.28 -21.66 -31.01
N TYR A 101 -13.20 -21.44 -32.33
CA TYR A 101 -12.52 -20.30 -32.91
C TYR A 101 -13.15 -18.98 -32.47
N MET A 102 -14.49 -18.85 -32.55
CA MET A 102 -15.21 -17.66 -32.08
C MET A 102 -15.00 -17.39 -30.59
N ALA A 103 -14.89 -18.42 -29.76
CA ALA A 103 -14.59 -18.26 -28.34
C ALA A 103 -13.17 -17.68 -28.13
N SER A 104 -12.17 -18.25 -28.80
CA SER A 104 -10.79 -17.73 -28.74
C SER A 104 -10.69 -16.28 -29.25
N GLN A 105 -11.46 -15.96 -30.29
CA GLN A 105 -11.38 -14.65 -30.92
C GLN A 105 -12.13 -13.56 -30.15
N LYS A 106 -13.17 -13.94 -29.38
CA LYS A 106 -13.80 -13.04 -28.42
C LYS A 106 -12.82 -12.59 -27.34
N GLU A 107 -11.99 -13.47 -26.83
CA GLU A 107 -11.01 -13.12 -25.79
C GLU A 107 -9.98 -12.10 -26.32
N SER A 108 -9.43 -12.34 -27.52
CA SER A 108 -8.53 -11.40 -28.21
C SER A 108 -9.22 -10.04 -28.46
N LEU A 109 -10.47 -10.05 -28.90
CA LEU A 109 -11.25 -8.83 -29.14
C LEU A 109 -11.47 -8.04 -27.84
N GLU A 110 -11.83 -8.71 -26.75
CA GLU A 110 -11.97 -8.06 -25.44
C GLU A 110 -10.63 -7.51 -24.92
N GLN A 111 -9.52 -8.23 -25.14
CA GLN A 111 -8.20 -7.74 -24.78
C GLN A 111 -7.81 -6.49 -25.60
N THR A 112 -8.06 -6.48 -26.91
CA THR A 112 -7.78 -5.32 -27.76
C THR A 112 -8.66 -4.12 -27.43
N LYS A 113 -9.94 -4.33 -27.11
CA LYS A 113 -10.82 -3.25 -26.59
C LYS A 113 -10.28 -2.63 -25.31
N ARG A 114 -9.89 -3.45 -24.33
CA ARG A 114 -9.30 -2.96 -23.08
C ARG A 114 -8.03 -2.14 -23.34
N ARG A 115 -7.16 -2.61 -24.25
CA ARG A 115 -5.97 -1.86 -24.66
C ARG A 115 -6.33 -0.52 -25.33
N LEU A 116 -7.35 -0.51 -26.18
CA LEU A 116 -7.82 0.73 -26.81
C LEU A 116 -8.34 1.72 -25.77
N GLU A 117 -9.11 1.27 -24.78
CA GLU A 117 -9.62 2.11 -23.69
C GLU A 117 -8.47 2.71 -22.86
N THR A 118 -7.46 1.91 -22.52
CA THR A 118 -6.29 2.40 -21.78
C THR A 118 -5.49 3.43 -22.59
N GLU A 119 -5.27 3.18 -23.89
CA GLU A 119 -4.57 4.14 -24.74
C GLU A 119 -5.36 5.43 -24.94
N GLN A 120 -6.69 5.35 -25.02
CA GLN A 120 -7.54 6.53 -25.10
C GLN A 120 -7.49 7.37 -23.81
N ALA A 121 -7.44 6.72 -22.64
CA ALA A 121 -7.24 7.39 -21.37
C ALA A 121 -5.86 8.08 -21.31
N ASN A 122 -4.79 7.36 -21.68
CA ASN A 122 -3.44 7.92 -21.75
C ASN A 122 -3.36 9.15 -22.66
N LEU A 123 -4.02 9.09 -23.82
CA LEU A 123 -4.06 10.20 -24.77
C LEU A 123 -4.81 11.43 -24.21
N ASN A 124 -5.87 11.21 -23.44
CA ASN A 124 -6.59 12.29 -22.76
C ASN A 124 -5.73 12.94 -21.67
N ASP A 125 -5.01 12.13 -20.89
CA ASP A 125 -4.08 12.62 -19.87
C ASP A 125 -2.94 13.42 -20.49
N GLN A 126 -2.34 12.94 -21.58
CA GLN A 126 -1.33 13.69 -22.33
C GLN A 126 -1.86 15.02 -22.85
N LYS A 127 -3.11 15.07 -23.35
CA LYS A 127 -3.75 16.33 -23.75
C LYS A 127 -3.96 17.27 -22.56
N ALA A 128 -4.36 16.76 -21.40
CA ALA A 128 -4.52 17.56 -20.20
C ALA A 128 -3.16 18.12 -19.72
N LEU A 129 -2.11 17.28 -19.73
CA LEU A 129 -0.76 17.69 -19.43
C LEU A 129 -0.26 18.77 -20.39
N ASN A 130 -0.44 18.60 -21.70
CA ASN A 130 -0.05 19.60 -22.69
C ASN A 130 -0.76 20.93 -22.45
N LYS A 131 -2.08 20.94 -22.18
CA LYS A 131 -2.81 22.15 -21.83
C LYS A 131 -2.26 22.81 -20.56
N SER A 132 -1.93 22.03 -19.53
CA SER A 132 -1.35 22.55 -18.29
C SER A 132 0.04 23.15 -18.50
N LEU A 133 0.85 22.54 -19.37
CA LEU A 133 2.18 23.02 -19.73
C LEU A 133 2.09 24.29 -20.58
N GLU A 134 1.16 24.36 -21.53
CA GLU A 134 0.87 25.57 -22.32
C GLU A 134 0.43 26.72 -21.41
N ALA A 135 -0.49 26.48 -20.48
CA ALA A 135 -0.92 27.48 -19.50
C ALA A 135 0.24 27.94 -18.61
N ARG A 136 1.11 27.02 -18.18
CA ARG A 136 2.31 27.38 -17.42
C ARG A 136 3.28 28.22 -18.25
N LEU A 137 3.54 27.85 -19.50
CA LEU A 137 4.40 28.60 -20.41
C LEU A 137 3.85 30.02 -20.63
N GLN A 138 2.55 30.18 -20.79
CA GLN A 138 1.90 31.48 -20.87
C GLN A 138 2.10 32.28 -19.57
N SER A 139 1.79 31.70 -18.40
CA SER A 139 2.00 32.37 -17.11
C SER A 139 3.45 32.80 -16.86
N LEU A 140 4.42 32.00 -17.34
CA LEU A 140 5.84 32.32 -17.24
C LEU A 140 6.24 33.45 -18.20
N ARG A 141 5.68 33.48 -19.41
CA ARG A 141 5.89 34.59 -20.35
C ARG A 141 5.29 35.86 -19.81
N ASP A 142 4.05 35.82 -19.34
CA ASP A 142 3.37 36.96 -18.72
C ASP A 142 4.15 37.43 -17.48
N GLY A 143 4.59 36.50 -16.63
CA GLY A 143 5.42 36.79 -15.46
C GLY A 143 6.79 37.39 -15.80
N GLN A 144 7.41 36.99 -16.92
CA GLN A 144 8.64 37.61 -17.42
C GLN A 144 8.38 39.01 -17.97
N GLU A 145 7.27 39.23 -18.66
CA GLU A 145 6.87 40.55 -19.14
C GLU A 145 6.58 41.50 -17.97
N THR A 146 5.85 41.04 -16.94
CA THR A 146 5.66 41.83 -15.71
C THR A 146 6.99 42.05 -15.00
N SER A 147 7.86 41.05 -14.91
CA SER A 147 9.19 41.21 -14.27
C SER A 147 10.10 42.19 -15.03
N ARG A 148 9.97 42.29 -16.36
CA ARG A 148 10.65 43.32 -17.17
C ARG A 148 10.09 44.72 -16.90
N GLN A 149 8.81 44.84 -16.54
CA GLN A 149 8.17 46.11 -16.19
C GLN A 149 8.46 46.53 -14.73
N VAL A 150 8.69 45.58 -13.81
CA VAL A 150 9.01 45.86 -12.41
C VAL A 150 10.48 46.25 -12.26
N THR A 151 10.73 47.42 -11.69
CA THR A 151 12.10 47.86 -11.41
C THR A 151 12.76 46.96 -10.35
N PRO A 152 14.08 46.70 -10.40
CA PRO A 152 14.75 45.81 -9.45
C PRO A 152 14.57 46.25 -7.97
N LYS A 153 14.37 47.56 -7.75
CA LYS A 153 14.07 48.14 -6.43
C LYS A 153 12.67 47.76 -5.92
N GLN A 154 11.69 47.60 -6.81
CA GLN A 154 10.35 47.14 -6.45
C GLN A 154 10.33 45.64 -6.17
N ALA A 155 11.05 44.83 -6.97
CA ALA A 155 11.18 43.39 -6.72
C ALA A 155 11.82 43.08 -5.35
N ALA A 156 12.86 43.82 -4.96
CA ALA A 156 13.47 43.69 -3.62
C ALA A 156 12.49 44.07 -2.49
N LYS A 157 11.63 45.07 -2.70
CA LYS A 157 10.58 45.45 -1.73
C LYS A 157 9.51 44.37 -1.59
N GLU A 158 9.14 43.71 -2.68
CA GLU A 158 8.19 42.61 -2.64
C GLU A 158 8.76 41.38 -1.92
N LYS A 159 10.01 41.02 -2.22
CA LYS A 159 10.71 39.92 -1.52
C LYS A 159 10.85 40.19 -0.02
N THR A 160 11.18 41.41 0.37
CA THR A 160 11.24 41.77 1.79
C THR A 160 9.85 41.76 2.45
N ARG A 161 8.78 42.13 1.73
CA ARG A 161 7.40 41.99 2.21
C ARG A 161 7.00 40.52 2.38
N GLU A 162 7.32 39.65 1.42
CA GLU A 162 7.08 38.21 1.51
C GLU A 162 7.79 37.59 2.72
N LEU A 163 9.07 37.91 2.92
CA LEU A 163 9.83 37.43 4.08
C LEU A 163 9.24 37.95 5.40
N ARG A 164 8.83 39.22 5.47
CA ARG A 164 8.14 39.78 6.64
C ARG A 164 6.81 39.10 6.92
N GLN A 165 6.05 38.74 5.89
CA GLN A 165 4.80 37.98 6.04
C GLN A 165 5.09 36.60 6.59
N LYS A 166 6.06 35.87 6.02
CA LYS A 166 6.47 34.55 6.54
C LYS A 166 6.91 34.61 8.00
N ILE A 167 7.74 35.59 8.38
CA ILE A 167 8.15 35.81 9.77
C ILE A 167 6.92 36.06 10.66
N SER A 168 5.97 36.88 10.21
CA SER A 168 4.73 37.15 10.95
C SER A 168 3.90 35.88 11.15
N ASP A 169 3.78 35.04 10.13
CA ASP A 169 3.02 33.81 10.20
C ASP A 169 3.69 32.76 11.10
N TYR A 170 5.01 32.59 11.01
CA TYR A 170 5.76 31.74 11.94
C TYR A 170 5.64 32.23 13.39
N ASN A 171 5.69 33.55 13.62
CA ASN A 171 5.50 34.11 14.96
C ASN A 171 4.10 33.82 15.51
N LYS A 172 3.05 33.93 14.66
CA LYS A 172 1.68 33.58 15.05
C LYS A 172 1.57 32.11 15.41
N ASP A 173 2.10 31.21 14.58
CA ASP A 173 1.98 29.78 14.82
C ASP A 173 2.81 29.33 16.03
N THR A 174 3.99 29.93 16.24
CA THR A 174 4.79 29.74 17.46
C THR A 174 4.03 30.21 18.70
N SER A 175 3.37 31.37 18.64
CA SER A 175 2.57 31.87 19.78
C SER A 175 1.38 30.96 20.12
N LYS A 176 0.71 30.39 19.10
CA LYS A 176 -0.37 29.40 19.30
C LYS A 176 0.17 28.11 19.91
N LEU A 177 1.32 27.64 19.46
CA LEU A 177 1.95 26.42 19.97
C LEU A 177 2.36 26.59 21.43
N ILE A 178 3.01 27.71 21.77
CA ILE A 178 3.39 28.03 23.16
C ILE A 178 2.14 28.15 24.05
N ALA A 179 1.08 28.79 23.56
CA ALA A 179 -0.18 28.88 24.31
C ALA A 179 -0.82 27.50 24.54
N GLY A 180 -0.82 26.64 23.51
CA GLY A 180 -1.29 25.25 23.61
C GLY A 180 -0.47 24.42 24.59
N LEU A 181 0.86 24.52 24.53
CA LEU A 181 1.78 23.87 25.47
C LEU A 181 1.52 24.32 26.92
N ASN A 182 1.41 25.63 27.16
CA ASN A 182 1.11 26.16 28.49
C ASN A 182 -0.24 25.66 29.02
N LYS A 183 -1.26 25.59 28.16
CA LYS A 183 -2.57 25.04 28.53
C LYS A 183 -2.47 23.55 28.88
N PHE A 184 -1.70 22.78 28.13
CA PHE A 184 -1.47 21.36 28.40
C PHE A 184 -0.71 21.13 29.71
N ILE A 185 0.36 21.90 29.95
CA ILE A 185 1.14 21.85 31.20
C ILE A 185 0.25 22.15 32.40
N ASN A 186 -0.51 23.24 32.36
CA ASN A 186 -1.36 23.64 33.48
C ASN A 186 -2.56 22.70 33.69
N GLY A 187 -3.11 22.14 32.61
CA GLY A 187 -4.31 21.31 32.69
C GLY A 187 -4.07 19.86 33.08
N HIS A 188 -2.94 19.26 32.67
CA HIS A 188 -2.69 17.83 32.83
C HIS A 188 -1.32 17.55 33.47
N LEU A 189 -0.27 18.19 32.94
CA LEU A 189 1.09 17.79 33.26
C LEU A 189 1.55 18.24 34.65
N GLY A 190 1.09 19.41 35.12
CA GLY A 190 1.45 19.95 36.44
C GLY A 190 1.03 19.05 37.59
N ALA A 191 -0.21 18.54 37.56
CA ALA A 191 -0.70 17.60 38.57
C ALA A 191 0.05 16.26 38.55
N MET A 192 0.34 15.73 37.36
CA MET A 192 1.13 14.50 37.22
C MET A 192 2.58 14.66 37.69
N LEU A 193 3.20 15.82 37.41
CA LEU A 193 4.56 16.12 37.84
C LEU A 193 4.65 16.30 39.36
N ALA A 194 3.67 16.98 39.96
CA ALA A 194 3.57 17.09 41.41
C ALA A 194 3.41 15.71 42.06
N ALA A 195 2.61 14.81 41.48
CA ALA A 195 2.52 13.44 41.97
C ALA A 195 3.87 12.72 41.94
N GLU A 196 4.64 12.85 40.86
CA GLU A 196 5.97 12.22 40.75
C GLU A 196 6.96 12.78 41.79
N GLU A 197 6.98 14.09 42.02
CA GLU A 197 7.80 14.74 43.06
C GLU A 197 7.45 14.25 44.48
N LEU A 198 6.16 14.01 44.73
CA LEU A 198 5.66 13.46 46.00
C LEU A 198 5.88 11.94 46.14
N GLY A 199 6.60 11.30 45.20
CA GLY A 199 6.88 9.86 45.21
C GLY A 199 5.71 8.98 44.72
N GLY A 200 4.78 9.59 44.00
CA GLY A 200 3.65 8.95 43.34
C GLY A 200 3.99 8.28 42.01
N PRO A 201 2.98 7.86 41.24
CA PRO A 201 3.20 7.23 39.95
C PRO A 201 3.92 8.17 38.99
N VAL A 202 4.80 7.59 38.17
CA VAL A 202 5.55 8.30 37.13
C VAL A 202 4.57 8.97 36.16
N VAL A 203 4.89 10.19 35.69
CA VAL A 203 4.04 10.95 34.74
C VAL A 203 3.66 10.07 33.52
N GLY A 204 2.37 9.90 33.27
CA GLY A 204 1.82 9.03 32.22
C GLY A 204 1.46 7.60 32.66
N GLY A 205 1.80 7.19 33.89
CA GLY A 205 1.42 5.89 34.46
C GLY A 205 0.00 5.84 35.05
N MET A 206 -0.56 7.00 35.40
CA MET A 206 -1.98 7.20 35.72
C MET A 206 -2.47 8.44 34.97
N LEU A 207 -3.59 8.32 34.26
CA LEU A 207 -4.14 9.37 33.39
C LEU A 207 -4.96 10.42 34.17
N ASP A 208 -5.60 10.02 35.27
CA ASP A 208 -6.47 10.89 36.08
C ASP A 208 -5.87 11.04 37.48
N VAL A 209 -5.09 12.11 37.68
CA VAL A 209 -4.57 12.51 39.00
C VAL A 209 -5.24 13.82 39.40
N ASP A 210 -6.29 13.74 40.21
CA ASP A 210 -7.01 14.90 40.72
C ASP A 210 -6.34 15.50 41.96
N SER A 211 -6.65 16.78 42.26
CA SER A 211 -6.16 17.50 43.44
C SER A 211 -6.41 16.75 44.76
N ASP A 212 -7.49 15.97 44.83
CA ASP A 212 -7.86 15.21 46.03
C ASP A 212 -6.93 14.00 46.25
N ILE A 213 -6.40 13.41 45.16
CA ILE A 213 -5.46 12.29 45.19
C ILE A 213 -4.06 12.80 45.58
N LEU A 214 -3.66 13.97 45.08
CA LEU A 214 -2.43 14.65 45.49
C LEU A 214 -2.43 14.97 46.99
N ALA A 215 -3.53 15.52 47.52
CA ALA A 215 -3.67 15.83 48.95
C ALA A 215 -3.71 14.60 49.87
N ALA A 216 -4.03 13.42 49.32
CA ALA A 216 -4.01 12.16 50.06
C ALA A 216 -2.58 11.59 50.24
N GLY A 217 -1.65 12.00 49.37
CA GLY A 217 -0.26 11.53 49.34
C GLY A 217 -0.12 10.10 48.82
N PHE A 218 1.07 9.78 48.32
CA PHE A 218 1.38 8.46 47.78
C PHE A 218 2.24 7.65 48.74
N THR A 219 2.02 6.33 48.74
CA THR A 219 2.92 5.39 49.42
C THR A 219 4.18 5.17 48.59
N ALA A 220 5.30 4.74 49.18
CA ALA A 220 6.55 4.45 48.47
C ALA A 220 6.47 3.39 47.33
N LYS A 221 5.28 2.78 47.14
CA LYS A 221 4.96 1.87 46.02
C LYS A 221 4.07 2.54 44.95
N GLY A 222 3.92 3.86 44.95
CA GLY A 222 3.16 4.64 43.96
C GLY A 222 1.63 4.49 44.04
N LYS A 223 1.09 3.85 45.09
CA LYS A 223 -0.37 3.71 45.29
C LYS A 223 -0.92 4.86 46.12
N PRO A 224 -2.12 5.40 45.77
CA PRO A 224 -2.75 6.47 46.52
C PRO A 224 -3.06 5.99 47.94
N SER A 225 -2.64 6.76 48.95
CA SER A 225 -2.82 6.40 50.35
C SER A 225 -4.29 6.60 50.76
N LYS A 226 -5.00 5.51 51.09
CA LYS A 226 -6.36 5.63 51.65
C LYS A 226 -6.25 6.15 53.08
N ARG A 227 -6.72 7.37 53.34
CA ARG A 227 -6.95 7.89 54.70
C ARG A 227 -7.95 6.97 55.41
N THR A 228 -7.45 6.11 56.29
CA THR A 228 -8.26 5.36 57.25
C THR A 228 -7.84 5.79 58.64
N GLY A 229 -8.71 6.57 59.29
CA GLY A 229 -8.67 6.82 60.72
C GLY A 229 -7.62 7.82 61.22
N LYS A 230 -8.04 8.65 62.19
CA LYS A 230 -7.18 9.55 62.97
C LYS A 230 -5.95 8.80 63.51
N ALA A 231 -4.77 9.09 62.96
CA ALA A 231 -3.51 8.65 63.53
C ALA A 231 -2.56 9.85 63.62
N ASP A 232 -2.57 10.48 64.79
CA ASP A 232 -1.45 11.18 65.45
C ASP A 232 -0.49 11.96 64.52
N GLN A 233 -1.01 13.01 63.86
CA GLN A 233 -0.22 13.96 63.05
C GLN A 233 0.82 14.72 63.90
N ASP A 234 0.61 14.80 65.21
CA ASP A 234 1.34 15.66 66.13
C ASP A 234 2.79 15.21 66.41
N LYS A 235 3.10 13.91 66.24
CA LYS A 235 4.45 13.36 66.50
C LYS A 235 5.37 13.33 65.28
N ARG A 236 4.82 13.34 64.07
CA ARG A 236 5.60 13.34 62.81
C ARG A 236 5.92 14.75 62.32
N GLN A 237 5.02 15.72 62.52
CA GLN A 237 5.25 17.12 62.12
C GLN A 237 6.39 17.75 62.92
N ARG A 238 6.42 17.57 64.25
CA ARG A 238 7.50 18.09 65.12
C ARG A 238 8.91 17.59 64.80
N ARG A 239 9.07 16.50 64.05
CA ARG A 239 10.37 15.93 63.68
C ARG A 239 10.86 16.38 62.30
N LEU A 240 9.95 16.81 61.42
CA LEU A 240 10.31 17.31 60.09
C LEU A 240 10.57 18.82 60.13
N ASP A 241 9.88 19.55 61.01
CA ASP A 241 10.09 21.00 61.22
C ASP A 241 11.48 21.34 61.81
N ASN A 242 12.19 20.37 62.39
CA ASN A 242 13.54 20.57 62.94
C ASN A 242 14.67 20.29 61.92
N ILE A 243 14.36 19.83 60.70
CA ILE A 243 15.36 19.51 59.66
C ILE A 243 15.33 20.52 58.52
N TRP A 244 14.20 21.20 58.29
CA TRP A 244 14.09 22.30 57.32
C TRP A 244 13.78 23.59 58.06
N GLY A 245 14.76 24.50 58.11
CA GLY A 245 14.73 25.74 58.88
C GLY A 245 13.47 26.58 58.68
N ALA A 246 13.07 27.20 59.79
CA ALA A 246 11.94 28.09 59.92
C ALA A 246 12.01 29.28 58.93
N ASP A 247 10.98 29.39 58.10
CA ASP A 247 10.38 30.68 57.75
C ASP A 247 8.91 30.60 58.19
N GLU A 248 8.60 31.33 59.26
CA GLU A 248 7.25 31.54 59.76
C GLU A 248 6.52 32.49 58.80
N ASP A 249 5.48 31.99 58.11
CA ASP A 249 4.18 32.65 57.95
C ASP A 249 3.42 32.06 56.74
N ARG A 250 2.54 31.09 57.02
CA ARG A 250 1.12 31.07 56.59
C ARG A 250 0.49 29.73 56.92
N ALA A 251 -0.25 29.73 58.01
CA ALA A 251 -1.39 28.84 58.16
C ALA A 251 -2.47 29.29 57.16
N ASP A 252 -2.75 28.46 56.14
CA ASP A 252 -4.12 28.35 55.61
C ASP A 252 -4.38 26.93 55.14
N VAL A 253 -5.51 26.39 55.60
CA VAL A 253 -5.92 24.99 55.50
C VAL A 253 -6.91 24.90 54.33
N GLY A 254 -6.47 24.41 53.16
CA GLY A 254 -7.42 24.02 52.11
C GLY A 254 -6.92 23.88 50.66
N THR A 255 -5.75 24.40 50.29
CA THR A 255 -5.35 24.56 48.87
C THR A 255 -3.99 23.98 48.47
N GLY A 256 -3.28 23.29 49.37
CA GLY A 256 -1.89 22.85 49.14
C GLY A 256 -1.68 21.99 47.88
N ALA A 257 -2.65 21.13 47.52
CA ALA A 257 -2.50 20.24 46.37
C ALA A 257 -2.63 20.95 45.00
N GLN A 258 -3.42 22.02 44.92
CA GLN A 258 -3.47 22.84 43.70
C GLN A 258 -2.23 23.72 43.58
N ASP A 259 -1.69 24.18 44.71
CA ASP A 259 -0.48 24.99 44.74
C ASP A 259 0.74 24.18 44.23
N GLU A 260 0.93 22.95 44.72
CA GLU A 260 2.00 22.05 44.28
C GLU A 260 1.95 21.72 42.78
N ALA A 261 0.75 21.47 42.23
CA ALA A 261 0.56 21.23 40.80
C ALA A 261 0.94 22.47 39.95
N THR A 262 0.60 23.67 40.42
CA THR A 262 0.95 24.92 39.73
C THR A 262 2.45 25.22 39.84
N VAL A 263 3.09 24.92 40.97
CA VAL A 263 4.54 25.08 41.16
C VAL A 263 5.31 24.13 40.23
N ALA A 264 4.91 22.86 40.14
CA ALA A 264 5.53 21.89 39.25
C ALA A 264 5.34 22.26 37.76
N GLY A 265 4.14 22.73 37.38
CA GLY A 265 3.87 23.24 36.04
C GLY A 265 4.71 24.47 35.68
N LYS A 266 4.88 25.40 36.64
CA LYS A 266 5.74 26.58 36.47
C LYS A 266 7.21 26.20 36.32
N GLU A 267 7.71 25.26 37.12
CA GLU A 267 9.08 24.76 37.03
C GLU A 267 9.35 24.14 35.64
N LEU A 268 8.43 23.32 35.13
CA LEU A 268 8.58 22.75 33.78
C LEU A 268 8.61 23.86 32.70
N ARG A 269 7.73 24.86 32.80
CA ARG A 269 7.69 25.97 31.86
C ARG A 269 9.01 26.74 31.87
N GLU A 270 9.49 27.15 33.05
CA GLU A 270 10.75 27.87 33.19
C GLU A 270 11.93 27.05 32.66
N LEU A 271 11.93 25.73 32.89
CA LEU A 271 12.96 24.85 32.35
C LEU A 271 12.90 24.78 30.81
N THR A 272 11.72 24.60 30.23
CA THR A 272 11.57 24.57 28.77
C THR A 272 11.96 25.90 28.11
N GLU A 273 11.65 27.03 28.74
CA GLU A 273 12.04 28.36 28.27
C GLU A 273 13.57 28.53 28.31
N LYS A 274 14.21 28.13 29.42
CA LYS A 274 15.68 28.15 29.52
C LYS A 274 16.35 27.27 28.46
N LEU A 275 15.80 26.08 28.22
CA LEU A 275 16.32 25.15 27.21
C LEU A 275 16.15 25.70 25.78
N LEU A 276 15.00 26.30 25.46
CA LEU A 276 14.77 26.92 24.15
C LEU A 276 15.67 28.13 23.93
N ASN A 277 15.81 29.00 24.92
CA ASN A 277 16.70 30.16 24.85
C ASN A 277 18.17 29.71 24.69
N SER A 278 18.62 28.72 25.46
CA SER A 278 19.99 28.19 25.32
C SER A 278 20.22 27.52 23.96
N ALA A 279 19.21 26.85 23.38
CA ALA A 279 19.31 26.25 22.06
C ALA A 279 19.41 27.31 20.96
N MET A 280 18.66 28.42 21.09
CA MET A 280 18.75 29.57 20.19
C MET A 280 20.10 30.27 20.29
N GLU A 281 20.61 30.50 21.50
CA GLU A 281 21.92 31.13 21.74
C GLU A 281 23.08 30.27 21.23
N ALA A 282 22.97 28.94 21.33
CA ALA A 282 24.01 28.01 20.89
C ALA A 282 24.13 27.89 19.36
N ALA A 283 23.12 28.34 18.59
CA ALA A 283 23.15 28.43 17.11
C ALA A 283 23.70 27.18 16.38
N GLY A 284 23.51 25.97 16.94
CA GLY A 284 23.98 24.70 16.38
C GLY A 284 25.24 24.10 17.04
N GLU A 285 25.87 24.78 17.99
CA GLU A 285 26.98 24.24 18.78
C GLU A 285 26.48 23.35 19.92
N SER A 286 26.57 22.04 19.73
CA SER A 286 26.07 21.04 20.69
C SER A 286 26.71 21.12 22.09
N SER A 287 27.90 21.72 22.22
CA SER A 287 28.60 21.86 23.51
C SER A 287 28.15 23.06 24.34
N ALA A 288 27.54 24.08 23.73
CA ALA A 288 27.12 25.31 24.41
C ALA A 288 25.64 25.28 24.84
N ALA A 289 24.84 24.35 24.31
CA ALA A 289 23.40 24.25 24.55
C ALA A 289 22.99 23.59 25.89
N TYR A 290 23.91 23.46 26.86
CA TYR A 290 23.63 22.82 28.15
C TYR A 290 23.20 23.83 29.21
N VAL A 291 22.04 23.60 29.82
CA VAL A 291 21.53 24.33 30.98
C VAL A 291 21.91 23.58 32.26
N ARG A 292 22.38 24.30 33.28
CA ARG A 292 22.67 23.74 34.60
C ARG A 292 21.41 23.69 35.45
N LEU A 293 21.09 22.50 35.95
CA LEU A 293 19.97 22.26 36.85
C LEU A 293 20.41 22.47 38.31
N PRO A 294 19.63 23.18 39.13
CA PRO A 294 19.93 23.39 40.55
C PRO A 294 19.70 22.13 41.39
N ARG A 295 18.71 21.31 41.00
CA ARG A 295 18.34 20.02 41.59
C ARG A 295 17.86 19.07 40.50
N GLU A 296 17.89 17.78 40.77
CA GLU A 296 17.23 16.81 39.91
C GLU A 296 15.71 16.89 40.16
N SER A 297 14.95 17.34 39.16
CA SER A 297 13.49 17.45 39.25
C SER A 297 12.77 16.48 38.30
N ALA A 298 11.53 16.14 38.64
CA ALA A 298 10.61 15.34 37.84
C ALA A 298 10.40 15.95 36.45
N ALA A 299 10.41 17.29 36.33
CA ALA A 299 10.35 17.99 35.06
C ALA A 299 11.54 17.61 34.13
N ALA A 300 12.76 17.62 34.65
CA ALA A 300 13.94 17.22 33.88
C ALA A 300 13.90 15.73 33.49
N ARG A 301 13.52 14.84 34.42
CA ARG A 301 13.36 13.40 34.14
C ARG A 301 12.29 13.14 33.09
N PHE A 302 11.16 13.84 33.16
CA PHE A 302 10.08 13.75 32.20
C PHE A 302 10.53 14.16 30.79
N LEU A 303 11.22 15.29 30.65
CA LEU A 303 11.71 15.75 29.34
C LEU A 303 12.69 14.77 28.69
N VAL A 304 13.55 14.14 29.49
CA VAL A 304 14.49 13.12 29.00
C VAL A 304 13.76 11.85 28.57
N ARG A 305 12.81 11.39 29.38
CA ARG A 305 11.97 10.22 29.08
C ARG A 305 11.06 10.44 27.86
N ALA A 306 10.56 11.65 27.69
CA ALA A 306 9.79 12.08 26.52
C ALA A 306 10.67 12.29 25.27
N LYS A 307 12.00 12.10 25.39
CA LYS A 307 13.00 12.30 24.32
C LYS A 307 13.01 13.71 23.73
N VAL A 308 12.67 14.71 24.56
CA VAL A 308 12.73 16.13 24.18
C VAL A 308 14.06 16.75 24.62
N ALA A 309 14.69 16.17 25.64
CA ALA A 309 15.97 16.63 26.19
C ALA A 309 16.91 15.45 26.48
N GLU A 310 18.21 15.74 26.63
CA GLU A 310 19.24 14.76 26.96
C GLU A 310 20.16 15.28 28.06
N PHE A 311 20.51 14.41 29.02
CA PHE A 311 21.54 14.73 30.01
C PHE A 311 22.94 14.70 29.39
N HIS A 312 23.86 15.46 29.98
CA HIS A 312 25.27 15.38 29.61
C HIS A 312 25.84 14.01 30.04
N PRO A 313 26.56 13.27 29.16
CA PRO A 313 27.02 11.91 29.43
C PRO A 313 27.90 11.75 30.68
N ARG A 314 28.55 12.83 31.11
CA ARG A 314 29.43 12.87 32.29
C ARG A 314 28.88 13.67 33.46
N ASP A 315 27.78 14.40 33.29
CA ASP A 315 27.27 15.33 34.30
C ASP A 315 25.74 15.35 34.31
N ALA A 316 25.13 14.68 35.28
CA ALA A 316 23.67 14.61 35.42
C ALA A 316 23.02 15.95 35.81
N THR A 317 23.82 16.97 36.15
CA THR A 317 23.30 18.31 36.46
C THR A 317 23.15 19.19 35.21
N ARG A 318 23.52 18.70 34.02
CA ARG A 318 23.43 19.45 32.76
C ARG A 318 22.44 18.80 31.81
N LEU A 319 21.54 19.61 31.27
CA LEU A 319 20.47 19.19 30.37
C LEU A 319 20.52 20.02 29.09
N LYS A 320 20.41 19.39 27.92
CA LYS A 320 20.27 20.06 26.61
C LYS A 320 18.98 19.65 25.92
N LEU A 321 18.44 20.52 25.08
CA LEU A 321 17.32 20.20 24.19
C LEU A 321 17.82 19.35 23.00
N VAL A 322 17.03 18.39 22.56
CA VAL A 322 17.28 17.69 21.28
C VAL A 322 17.03 18.67 20.15
N ASP A 323 17.96 18.76 19.20
CA ASP A 323 17.85 19.69 18.07
C ASP A 323 16.82 19.18 17.04
N PHE A 324 15.62 19.76 17.07
CA PHE A 324 14.54 19.49 16.11
C PHE A 324 14.59 20.38 14.87
N GLY A 325 15.43 21.42 14.86
CA GLY A 325 15.46 22.43 13.80
C GLY A 325 16.49 22.15 12.71
N ARG A 326 17.44 21.24 12.97
CA ARG A 326 18.46 20.86 12.01
C ARG A 326 17.92 19.87 10.97
N GLU A 327 17.43 20.42 9.87
CA GLU A 327 17.21 19.65 8.65
C GLU A 327 18.58 19.39 7.98
N ILE A 328 18.87 18.14 7.67
CA ILE A 328 19.99 17.80 6.78
C ILE A 328 19.41 17.93 5.38
N ASP A 329 19.79 18.96 4.64
CA ASP A 329 19.46 19.06 3.21
C ASP A 329 19.97 17.79 2.51
N THR A 330 19.04 16.92 2.12
CA THR A 330 19.26 15.75 1.25
C THR A 330 18.64 16.01 -0.10
#